data_AF-A0A5E4K027-F1
#
_entry.id   AF-A0A5E4K027-F1
#
_cell.length_a   1.000
_cell.length_b   1.000
_cell.length_c   1.000
_cell.angle_alpha   90.00
_cell.angle_beta   90.00
_cell.angle_gamma   90.00
#
_symmetry.space_group_name_H-M   'P 1'
#
loop_
_entity.id
_entity.type
_entity.pdbx_description
1 polymer ?
#
loop_
_entity_poly.entity_id
_entity_poly.type
_entity_poly.pdbx_seq_one_letter_code
_entity_poly.pdbx_strand_id
1 'polypeptide(L)'
;MVSSFVFIGVIIFSILAVFFAFYNIKYAVEENKKYVKKRLIGLILLSIGFIAHTFGELSSGGYGSPLELQLESLAHVVILISFIFFISSARDILKSTKGYWFK
;
A
#
# COMPACT_ATOMS: atom_id res chain seq x y z
N MET A 1 25.34 0.04 4.10
CA MET A 1 25.25 0.47 2.67
C MET A 1 24.10 -0.20 1.94
N VAL A 2 23.99 -1.53 1.91
CA VAL A 2 22.90 -2.24 1.20
C VAL A 2 21.51 -1.83 1.70
N SER A 3 21.27 -1.77 3.01
CA SER A 3 19.98 -1.39 3.60
C SER A 3 19.54 0.04 3.24
N SER A 4 20.50 0.96 3.07
CA SER A 4 20.22 2.35 2.68
C SER A 4 19.74 2.46 1.22
N PHE A 5 20.33 1.67 0.32
CA PHE A 5 19.85 1.60 -1.08
C PHE A 5 18.46 0.97 -1.18
N VAL A 6 18.21 -0.09 -0.42
CA VAL A 6 16.87 -0.72 -0.34
C VAL A 6 15.84 0.29 0.16
N PHE A 7 16.15 1.02 1.24
CA PHE A 7 15.25 2.04 1.80
C PHE A 7 14.90 3.14 0.79
N ILE A 8 15.89 3.69 0.08
CA ILE A 8 15.65 4.68 -0.98
C ILE A 8 14.80 4.08 -2.10
N GLY A 9 15.08 2.83 -2.50
CA GLY A 9 14.29 2.11 -3.50
C GLY A 9 12.82 1.97 -3.10
N VAL A 10 12.57 1.62 -1.84
CA VAL A 10 11.20 1.52 -1.28
C VAL A 10 10.50 2.88 -1.35
N ILE A 11 11.15 3.97 -0.96
CA ILE A 11 10.56 5.32 -1.03
C ILE A 11 10.20 5.69 -2.47
N ILE A 12 11.13 5.52 -3.42
CA ILE A 12 10.90 5.86 -4.83
C ILE A 12 9.74 5.03 -5.38
N PHE A 13 9.73 3.72 -5.12
CA PHE A 13 8.69 2.82 -5.61
C PHE A 13 7.33 3.16 -5.00
N SER A 14 7.27 3.49 -3.70
CA SER A 14 6.07 3.96 -3.02
C SER A 14 5.52 5.25 -3.63
N ILE A 15 6.37 6.24 -3.88
CA ILE A 15 5.97 7.51 -4.51
C ILE A 15 5.40 7.24 -5.90
N LEU A 16 6.09 6.44 -6.72
CA LEU A 16 5.63 6.10 -8.07
C LEU A 16 4.29 5.34 -8.03
N ALA A 17 4.15 4.35 -7.15
CA ALA A 17 2.92 3.57 -7.01
C ALA A 17 1.72 4.45 -6.62
N VAL A 18 1.90 5.36 -5.65
CA VAL A 18 0.87 6.31 -5.23
C VAL A 18 0.57 7.32 -6.34
N PHE A 19 1.58 7.84 -7.03
CA PHE A 19 1.42 8.74 -8.17
C PHE A 19 0.59 8.10 -9.30
N PHE A 20 0.93 6.89 -9.73
CA PHE A 20 0.17 6.15 -10.74
C PHE A 20 -1.25 5.83 -10.26
N ALA A 21 -1.45 5.56 -8.96
CA ALA A 21 -2.78 5.34 -8.40
C ALA A 21 -3.64 6.62 -8.43
N PHE A 22 -3.08 7.78 -8.11
CA PHE A 22 -3.75 9.07 -8.28
C PHE A 22 -4.08 9.36 -9.74
N TYR A 23 -3.13 9.13 -10.65
CA TYR A 23 -3.35 9.31 -12.08
C TYR A 23 -4.49 8.44 -12.58
N ASN A 24 -4.58 7.18 -12.14
CA ASN A 24 -5.69 6.27 -12.48
C ASN A 24 -7.06 6.79 -12.05
N ILE A 25 -7.17 7.54 -10.94
CA ILE A 25 -8.47 8.13 -10.52
C ILE A 25 -8.96 9.15 -11.55
N LYS A 26 -8.05 9.92 -12.16
CA LYS A 26 -8.40 10.96 -13.15
C LYS A 26 -9.07 10.37 -14.39
N TYR A 27 -8.65 9.17 -14.80
CA TYR A 27 -9.16 8.46 -15.99
C TYR A 27 -10.18 7.36 -15.66
N ALA A 28 -10.53 7.19 -14.38
CA ALA A 28 -11.52 6.21 -13.98
C ALA A 28 -12.93 6.65 -14.38
N VAL A 29 -13.70 5.74 -14.97
CA VAL A 29 -15.14 5.88 -15.20
C VAL A 29 -15.86 6.17 -13.87
N GLU A 30 -16.95 6.94 -13.88
CA GLU A 30 -17.61 7.41 -12.64
C GLU A 30 -17.99 6.27 -11.68
N GLU A 31 -18.58 5.21 -12.23
CA GLU A 31 -18.98 3.96 -11.54
C GLU A 31 -17.79 3.29 -10.84
N ASN A 32 -16.60 3.57 -11.35
CA ASN A 32 -15.36 2.92 -10.99
C ASN A 32 -14.56 3.71 -9.93
N LYS A 33 -14.81 5.01 -9.81
CA LYS A 33 -14.05 5.90 -8.91
C LYS A 33 -14.05 5.44 -7.45
N LYS A 34 -15.16 4.86 -6.95
CA LYS A 34 -15.25 4.38 -5.56
C LYS A 34 -14.21 3.32 -5.25
N TYR A 35 -14.04 2.32 -6.11
CA TYR A 35 -13.08 1.25 -5.86
C TYR A 35 -11.63 1.68 -6.13
N VAL A 36 -11.41 2.59 -7.09
CA VAL A 36 -10.07 3.14 -7.36
C VAL A 36 -9.61 3.96 -6.15
N LYS A 37 -10.51 4.72 -5.52
CA LYS A 37 -10.22 5.43 -4.25
C LYS A 37 -9.85 4.47 -3.13
N LYS A 38 -10.58 3.36 -2.95
CA LYS A 38 -10.22 2.33 -1.95
C LYS A 38 -8.85 1.72 -2.22
N ARG A 39 -8.54 1.44 -3.49
CA ARG A 39 -7.22 0.91 -3.90
C ARG A 39 -6.11 1.93 -3.63
N LEU A 40 -6.35 3.22 -3.87
CA LEU A 40 -5.41 4.28 -3.54
C LEU A 40 -5.11 4.32 -2.04
N ILE A 41 -6.15 4.29 -1.19
CA ILE A 41 -5.95 4.26 0.28
C ILE A 41 -5.13 3.03 0.68
N GLY A 42 -5.42 1.86 0.12
CA GLY A 42 -4.62 0.66 0.31
C GLY A 42 -3.15 0.85 -0.09
N LEU A 43 -2.88 1.45 -1.26
CA LEU A 43 -1.51 1.69 -1.73
C LEU A 43 -0.74 2.69 -0.85
N ILE A 44 -1.41 3.72 -0.33
CA ILE A 44 -0.80 4.67 0.61
C ILE A 44 -0.43 3.95 1.91
N LEU A 45 -1.35 3.17 2.48
CA LEU A 45 -1.08 2.42 3.71
C LEU A 45 0.01 1.37 3.51
N LEU A 46 -0.02 0.63 2.39
CA LEU A 46 1.02 -0.33 2.04
C LEU A 46 2.39 0.34 1.95
N SER A 47 2.45 1.53 1.34
CA SER A 47 3.68 2.32 1.23
C SER A 47 4.20 2.76 2.59
N ILE A 48 3.33 3.25 3.47
CA ILE A 48 3.69 3.62 4.84
C ILE A 48 4.22 2.40 5.59
N GLY A 49 3.56 1.25 5.46
CA GLY A 49 3.98 -0.01 6.07
C GLY A 49 5.38 -0.44 5.63
N PHE A 50 5.64 -0.50 4.32
CA PHE A 50 6.97 -0.86 3.82
C PHE A 50 8.07 0.13 4.21
N ILE A 51 7.76 1.44 4.20
CA ILE A 51 8.71 2.46 4.66
C ILE A 51 9.01 2.26 6.15
N ALA A 52 7.99 2.06 7.00
CA ALA A 52 8.18 1.82 8.42
C ALA A 52 8.99 0.54 8.71
N HIS A 53 8.70 -0.54 7.99
CA HIS A 53 9.44 -1.80 8.07
C HIS A 53 10.93 -1.60 7.76
N THR A 54 11.20 -1.03 6.60
CA THR A 54 12.58 -0.84 6.10
C THR A 54 13.32 0.24 6.91
N PHE A 55 12.60 1.22 7.47
CA PHE A 55 13.16 2.20 8.40
C PHE A 55 13.57 1.56 9.72
N GLY A 56 12.78 0.61 10.25
CA GLY A 56 13.13 -0.18 11.42
C GLY A 56 14.50 -0.84 11.25
N GLU A 57 14.67 -1.60 10.16
CA GLU A 57 15.93 -2.24 9.79
C GLU A 57 17.09 -1.25 9.62
N LEU A 58 16.84 -0.08 9.03
CA LEU A 58 17.86 0.94 8.83
C LEU A 58 18.29 1.60 10.14
N SER A 59 17.35 1.80 11.07
CA SER A 59 17.56 2.57 12.30
C SER A 59 18.30 1.80 13.39
N SER A 60 18.20 0.47 13.41
CA SER A 60 18.75 -0.35 14.50
C SER A 60 20.22 -0.71 14.34
N GLY A 61 20.79 -0.61 13.13
CA GLY A 61 22.21 -0.91 12.86
C GLY A 61 22.64 -2.36 13.16
N GLY A 62 21.72 -3.21 13.65
CA GLY A 62 21.90 -4.61 14.02
C GLY A 62 20.54 -5.24 14.36
N TYR A 63 20.39 -6.53 14.04
CA TYR A 63 19.11 -7.25 14.12
C TYR A 63 18.63 -7.43 15.57
N GLY A 64 17.35 -7.21 15.81
CA GLY A 64 16.68 -7.55 17.08
C GLY A 64 16.70 -6.44 18.13
N SER A 65 16.95 -5.19 17.75
CA SER A 65 16.75 -4.09 18.70
C SER A 65 15.26 -3.96 19.07
N PRO A 66 14.90 -3.55 20.31
CA PRO A 66 13.50 -3.36 20.68
C PRO A 66 12.74 -2.40 19.76
N LEU A 67 13.43 -1.36 19.25
CA LEU A 67 12.84 -0.38 18.35
C LEU A 67 12.52 -0.98 16.97
N GLU A 68 13.45 -1.76 16.41
CA GLU A 68 13.26 -2.48 15.14
C GLU A 68 12.04 -3.41 15.22
N LEU A 69 11.98 -4.26 16.25
CA LEU A 69 10.89 -5.23 16.42
C LEU A 69 9.53 -4.53 16.60
N GLN A 70 9.49 -3.38 17.27
CA GLN A 70 8.28 -2.57 17.41
C GLN A 70 7.84 -1.94 16.10
N LEU A 71 8.78 -1.35 15.34
CA LEU A 71 8.50 -0.74 14.04
C LEU A 71 8.10 -1.79 13.00
N GLU A 72 8.76 -2.94 13.00
CA GLU A 72 8.44 -4.08 12.15
C GLU A 72 7.03 -4.61 12.46
N SER A 73 6.69 -4.80 13.75
CA SER A 73 5.35 -5.24 14.15
C SER A 73 4.26 -4.23 13.75
N LEU A 74 4.51 -2.94 13.98
CA LEU A 74 3.59 -1.87 13.58
C LEU A 74 3.42 -1.81 12.06
N ALA A 75 4.50 -1.95 11.31
CA ALA A 75 4.48 -1.99 9.85
C ALA A 75 3.58 -3.11 9.33
N HIS A 76 3.70 -4.32 9.89
CA HIS A 76 2.85 -5.46 9.52
C HIS A 76 1.37 -5.21 9.83
N VAL A 77 1.03 -4.54 10.93
CA VAL A 77 -0.36 -4.14 11.22
C VAL A 77 -0.88 -3.17 10.16
N VAL A 78 -0.09 -2.17 9.76
CA VAL A 78 -0.48 -1.22 8.70
C VAL A 78 -0.64 -1.93 7.35
N ILE A 79 0.26 -2.86 7.02
CA ILE A 79 0.18 -3.69 5.81
C ILE A 79 -1.10 -4.54 5.84
N LEU A 80 -1.45 -5.15 6.98
CA LEU A 80 -2.69 -5.91 7.12
C LEU A 80 -3.92 -5.04 6.87
N ILE A 81 -3.97 -3.82 7.41
CA ILE A 81 -5.05 -2.86 7.15
C ILE A 81 -5.11 -2.55 5.64
N SER A 82 -3.97 -2.38 4.97
CA SER A 82 -3.92 -2.16 3.51
C SER A 82 -4.58 -3.31 2.73
N PHE A 83 -4.37 -4.56 3.14
CA PHE A 83 -5.01 -5.72 2.50
C PHE A 83 -6.53 -5.72 2.68
N ILE A 84 -7.05 -5.25 3.81
CA ILE A 84 -8.50 -5.08 4.00
C ILE A 84 -9.07 -4.12 2.94
N PHE A 85 -8.37 -3.02 2.64
CA PHE A 85 -8.79 -2.10 1.57
C PHE A 85 -8.71 -2.74 0.19
N PHE A 86 -7.66 -3.51 -0.11
CA PHE A 86 -7.56 -4.23 -1.38
C PHE A 86 -8.65 -5.28 -1.57
N ILE A 87 -8.92 -6.08 -0.54
CA ILE A 87 -10.01 -7.07 -0.57
C ILE A 87 -11.38 -6.39 -0.71
N SER A 88 -11.60 -5.29 0.02
CA SER A 88 -12.83 -4.50 -0.09
C SER A 88 -13.01 -3.90 -1.49
N SER A 89 -11.94 -3.38 -2.08
CA SER A 89 -11.92 -2.87 -3.46
C SER A 89 -12.22 -3.98 -4.48
N ALA A 90 -11.56 -5.15 -4.36
CA ALA A 90 -11.76 -6.29 -5.25
C ALA A 90 -13.19 -6.85 -5.18
N ARG A 91 -13.76 -6.96 -3.97
CA ARG A 91 -15.16 -7.37 -3.77
C ARG A 91 -16.13 -6.40 -4.44
N ASP A 92 -15.89 -5.10 -4.34
CA ASP A 92 -16.74 -4.08 -4.97
C ASP A 92 -16.64 -4.12 -6.50
N ILE A 93 -15.44 -4.35 -7.06
CA ILE A 93 -15.25 -4.53 -8.52
C ILE A 93 -16.04 -5.75 -9.01
N LEU A 94 -15.92 -6.89 -8.33
CA LEU A 94 -16.66 -8.10 -8.72
C LEU A 94 -18.18 -7.91 -8.71
N LYS A 95 -18.70 -7.14 -7.75
CA LYS A 95 -20.12 -6.77 -7.70
C LYS A 95 -20.51 -5.89 -8.89
N SER A 96 -19.67 -4.92 -9.27
CA SER A 96 -19.98 -4.08 -10.43
C SER A 96 -19.95 -4.91 -11.72
N THR A 97 -18.98 -5.79 -11.92
CA THR A 97 -18.89 -6.60 -13.16
C THR A 97 -20.10 -7.48 -13.37
N LYS A 98 -20.65 -8.09 -12.31
CA LYS A 98 -21.90 -8.87 -12.37
C LYS A 98 -23.11 -8.02 -12.76
N GLY A 99 -23.15 -6.74 -12.40
CA GLY A 99 -24.27 -5.85 -12.74
C GLY A 99 -24.35 -5.48 -14.22
N TYR A 100 -23.23 -5.52 -14.95
CA TYR A 100 -23.15 -5.16 -16.38
C TYR A 100 -23.15 -6.37 -17.33
N TRP A 101 -22.79 -7.57 -16.86
CA TRP A 101 -22.83 -8.78 -17.70
C TRP A 101 -24.25 -9.35 -17.91
N PHE A 102 -25.24 -8.91 -17.12
CA PHE A 102 -26.63 -9.36 -17.21
C PHE A 102 -27.62 -8.24 -17.60
N LYS A 103 -27.13 -7.17 -18.22
CA LYS A 103 -27.92 -6.13 -18.89
C LYS A 103 -27.54 -6.09 -20.36
#